data_AF-A0A832FLU3-F1
#
_entry.id   AF-A0A832FLU3-F1
#
_cell.length_a   1.000
_cell.length_b   1.000
_cell.length_c   1.000
_cell.angle_alpha   90.00
_cell.angle_beta   90.00
_cell.angle_gamma   90.00
#
_symmetry.space_group_name_H-M   'P 1'
#
loop_
_entity.id
_entity.type
_entity.pdbx_description
1 polymer ?
#
loop_
_entity_poly.entity_id
_entity_poly.type
_entity_poly.pdbx_seq_one_letter_code
_entity_poly.pdbx_strand_id
1 'polypeptide(L)'
;MRAQLLLWSVLGWWVALSAATVQAEAPSRTVVFVIDCSKSMGSELGAPAGVRPAAVSSVTRLDAAISAVNAALSRMAGDPSSQCAVWLFGHRLAWGEGDQPELLEQAAYLDATLGYGVLKDLLPGDDVEQLLPLAPVTTARLAKLAPKLAAVKAWGEIPLYLAMLRALDSIFFF
;
A
#
# COMPACT_ATOMS: atom_id res chain seq x y z
N MET A 1 -22.21 15.14 -34.02
CA MET A 1 -22.76 14.58 -35.27
C MET A 1 -22.36 13.11 -35.36
N ARG A 2 -23.29 12.18 -35.13
CA ARG A 2 -23.11 10.73 -35.31
C ARG A 2 -24.15 10.27 -36.32
N ALA A 3 -23.70 9.67 -37.42
CA ALA A 3 -24.57 9.19 -38.48
C ALA A 3 -25.30 7.92 -38.01
N GLN A 4 -26.63 7.95 -38.07
CA GLN A 4 -27.51 6.79 -37.89
C GLN A 4 -27.84 6.24 -39.27
N LEU A 5 -27.46 4.99 -39.55
CA LEU A 5 -27.96 4.23 -40.69
C LEU A 5 -29.04 3.28 -40.17
N LEU A 6 -30.29 3.60 -40.44
CA LEU A 6 -31.47 2.77 -40.18
C LEU A 6 -31.86 2.06 -41.48
N LEU A 7 -31.52 0.78 -41.60
CA LEU A 7 -32.14 -0.09 -42.60
C LEU A 7 -33.44 -0.65 -42.02
N TRP A 8 -34.55 -0.46 -42.74
CA TRP A 8 -35.84 -1.06 -42.41
C TRP A 8 -36.06 -2.32 -43.25
N SER A 9 -36.42 -3.41 -42.61
CA SER A 9 -37.08 -4.55 -43.25
C SER A 9 -38.16 -5.09 -42.31
N VAL A 10 -39.39 -5.13 -42.83
CA VAL A 10 -40.60 -5.64 -42.19
C VAL A 10 -40.71 -7.12 -42.53
N LEU A 11 -40.71 -8.01 -41.53
CA LEU A 11 -41.52 -9.23 -41.47
C LEU A 11 -41.21 -10.00 -40.19
N GLY A 12 -42.27 -10.45 -39.53
CA GLY A 12 -42.27 -10.89 -38.14
C GLY A 12 -41.39 -12.09 -37.82
N TRP A 13 -40.90 -12.07 -36.59
CA TRP A 13 -40.86 -13.11 -35.56
C TRP A 13 -40.19 -12.44 -34.35
N TRP A 14 -40.88 -12.37 -33.21
CA TRP A 14 -40.33 -11.71 -32.01
C TRP A 14 -39.26 -12.61 -31.37
N VAL A 15 -38.05 -12.57 -31.91
CA VAL A 15 -36.86 -12.87 -31.12
C VAL A 15 -36.46 -11.55 -30.48
N ALA A 16 -36.62 -11.43 -29.16
CA ALA A 16 -36.06 -10.32 -28.40
C ALA A 16 -34.53 -10.42 -28.50
N LEU A 17 -33.97 -9.74 -29.50
CA LEU A 17 -32.54 -9.55 -29.62
C LEU A 17 -32.15 -8.56 -28.52
N SER A 18 -31.87 -9.06 -27.32
CA SER A 18 -31.22 -8.25 -26.30
C SER A 18 -29.87 -7.85 -26.86
N ALA A 19 -29.72 -6.57 -27.22
CA ALA A 19 -28.42 -6.01 -27.52
C ALA A 19 -27.62 -6.06 -26.22
N ALA A 20 -26.87 -7.14 -26.03
CA ALA A 20 -25.84 -7.19 -25.00
C ALA A 20 -24.78 -6.17 -25.42
N THR A 21 -24.94 -4.93 -24.96
CA THR A 21 -23.85 -3.97 -24.91
C THR A 21 -22.83 -4.56 -23.95
N VAL A 22 -21.82 -5.24 -24.51
CA VAL A 22 -20.57 -5.48 -23.79
C VAL A 22 -19.96 -4.10 -23.59
N GLN A 23 -20.33 -3.45 -22.48
CA GLN A 23 -19.56 -2.32 -21.97
C GLN A 23 -18.19 -2.91 -21.65
N ALA A 24 -17.18 -2.61 -22.47
CA ALA A 24 -15.81 -2.90 -22.09
C ALA A 24 -15.57 -2.18 -20.77
N GLU A 25 -15.39 -2.94 -19.69
CA GLU A 25 -15.05 -2.39 -18.39
C GLU A 25 -13.74 -1.62 -18.55
N ALA A 26 -13.68 -0.38 -18.06
CA ALA A 26 -12.43 0.36 -18.08
C ALA A 26 -11.37 -0.47 -17.34
N PRO A 27 -10.15 -0.60 -17.87
CA PRO A 27 -9.14 -1.44 -17.24
C PRO A 27 -8.93 -1.01 -15.79
N SER A 28 -9.16 -1.92 -14.86
CA SER A 28 -8.96 -1.66 -13.43
C SER A 28 -7.49 -1.37 -13.16
N ARG A 29 -7.23 -0.37 -12.31
CA ARG A 29 -5.87 0.00 -11.93
C ARG A 29 -5.53 -0.65 -10.60
N THR A 30 -4.77 -1.73 -10.66
CA THR A 30 -4.25 -2.42 -9.48
C THR A 30 -2.87 -1.89 -9.13
N VAL A 31 -2.72 -1.32 -7.92
CA VAL A 31 -1.43 -0.84 -7.41
C VAL A 31 -1.13 -1.49 -6.06
N VAL A 32 0.03 -2.12 -5.93
CA VAL A 32 0.51 -2.63 -4.64
C VAL A 32 1.66 -1.76 -4.17
N PHE A 33 1.48 -1.13 -3.00
CA PHE A 33 2.54 -0.39 -2.33
C PHE A 33 3.30 -1.34 -1.41
N VAL A 34 4.62 -1.39 -1.55
CA VAL A 34 5.53 -2.08 -0.63
C VAL A 34 6.44 -1.01 -0.02
N ILE A 35 6.35 -0.82 1.28
CA ILE A 35 7.02 0.26 1.99
C ILE A 35 8.18 -0.31 2.81
N ASP A 36 9.38 0.19 2.52
CA ASP A 36 10.57 -0.06 3.33
C ASP A 36 10.46 0.72 4.65
N CYS A 37 10.47 0.00 5.77
CA CYS A 37 10.48 0.56 7.11
C CYS A 37 11.74 0.17 7.89
N SER A 38 12.79 -0.27 7.21
CA SER A 38 14.07 -0.65 7.83
C SER A 38 14.70 0.49 8.61
N LYS A 39 15.64 0.19 9.52
CA LYS A 39 16.40 1.17 10.32
C LYS A 39 16.96 2.31 9.47
N SER A 40 17.42 2.01 8.25
CA SER A 40 18.03 2.98 7.33
C SER A 40 17.07 4.09 6.87
N MET A 41 15.76 3.83 6.88
CA MET A 41 14.71 4.78 6.50
C MET A 41 14.49 5.87 7.54
N GLY A 42 15.06 5.72 8.75
CA GLY A 42 15.07 6.76 9.78
C GLY A 42 16.10 7.86 9.53
N SER A 43 16.92 7.74 8.47
CA SER A 43 17.88 8.77 8.09
C SER A 43 17.17 10.03 7.61
N GLU A 44 17.66 11.18 8.05
CA GLU A 44 17.16 12.48 7.60
C GLU A 44 17.44 12.69 6.10
N LEU A 45 16.48 13.33 5.42
CA LEU A 45 16.71 13.90 4.10
C LEU A 45 17.50 15.21 4.30
N GLY A 46 18.76 15.20 3.87
CA GLY A 46 19.58 16.41 3.92
C GLY A 46 18.91 17.56 3.16
N ALA A 47 19.03 18.77 3.70
CA ALA A 47 18.62 19.97 2.96
C ALA A 47 19.42 20.04 1.64
N PRO A 48 18.80 20.49 0.53
CA PRO A 48 19.54 20.76 -0.69
C PRO A 48 20.74 21.66 -0.40
N ALA A 49 21.88 21.37 -1.04
CA ALA A 49 23.10 22.14 -0.84
C ALA A 49 22.83 23.65 -1.01
N GLY A 50 23.18 24.45 0.01
CA GLY A 50 22.99 25.90 0.01
C GLY A 50 21.73 26.43 0.69
N VAL A 51 20.84 25.56 1.20
CA VAL A 51 19.68 25.98 2.00
C VAL A 51 19.99 25.82 3.49
N ARG A 52 19.97 26.93 4.24
CA ARG A 52 20.10 26.90 5.70
C ARG A 52 18.85 26.22 6.26
N PRO A 53 18.96 25.13 7.04
CA PRO A 53 17.78 24.52 7.63
C PRO A 53 17.10 25.54 8.54
N ALA A 54 15.88 25.96 8.19
CA ALA A 54 14.98 26.50 9.20
C ALA A 54 14.72 25.40 10.24
N ALA A 55 14.40 25.77 11.49
CA ALA A 55 14.16 24.86 12.61
C ALA A 55 12.89 23.97 12.45
N VAL A 56 12.74 23.37 11.27
CA VAL A 56 11.73 22.37 10.93
C VAL A 56 12.31 21.03 11.36
N SER A 57 11.52 20.23 12.08
CA SER A 57 11.85 18.84 12.37
C SER A 57 12.34 18.16 11.09
N SER A 58 13.52 17.55 11.16
CA SER A 58 14.13 16.88 10.03
C SER A 58 13.18 15.80 9.48
N VAL A 59 12.92 15.85 8.18
CA VAL A 59 12.06 14.89 7.50
C VAL A 59 12.89 13.65 7.22
N THR A 60 12.48 12.49 7.72
CA THR A 60 13.18 11.23 7.42
C THR A 60 12.79 10.68 6.05
N ARG A 61 13.55 9.71 5.54
CA ARG A 61 13.19 8.98 4.32
C ARG A 61 11.84 8.29 4.47
N LEU A 62 11.55 7.73 5.65
CA LEU A 62 10.27 7.10 5.94
C LEU A 62 9.12 8.11 5.89
N ASP A 63 9.28 9.29 6.50
CA ASP A 63 8.25 10.34 6.47
C ASP A 63 7.91 10.75 5.03
N ALA A 64 8.93 10.90 4.19
CA ALA A 64 8.74 11.22 2.77
C ALA A 64 8.05 10.07 2.02
N ALA A 65 8.40 8.81 2.29
CA ALA A 65 7.77 7.65 1.68
C ALA A 65 6.28 7.53 2.07
N ILE A 66 5.96 7.64 3.36
CA ILE A 66 4.57 7.61 3.86
C ILE A 66 3.76 8.76 3.27
N SER A 67 4.34 9.97 3.20
CA SER A 67 3.70 11.13 2.57
C SER A 67 3.39 10.89 1.09
N ALA A 68 4.34 10.34 0.33
CA ALA A 68 4.16 10.01 -1.08
C ALA A 68 3.07 8.94 -1.28
N VAL A 69 3.05 7.90 -0.44
CA VAL A 69 2.01 6.86 -0.46
C VAL A 69 0.64 7.44 -0.15
N ASN A 70 0.51 8.26 0.89
CA ASN A 70 -0.75 8.91 1.23
C ASN A 70 -1.26 9.82 0.10
N ALA A 71 -0.36 10.55 -0.57
CA ALA A 71 -0.71 11.37 -1.72
C ALA A 71 -1.18 10.51 -2.92
N ALA A 72 -0.54 9.38 -3.18
CA ALA A 72 -0.95 8.44 -4.23
C ALA A 72 -2.31 7.81 -3.93
N LEU A 73 -2.50 7.30 -2.70
CA LEU A 73 -3.77 6.73 -2.24
C LEU A 73 -4.93 7.72 -2.33
N SER A 74 -4.70 8.98 -1.97
CA SER A 74 -5.71 10.04 -2.06
C SER A 74 -6.13 10.31 -3.51
N ARG A 75 -5.20 10.24 -4.47
CA ARG A 75 -5.53 10.35 -5.91
C ARG A 75 -6.32 9.13 -6.39
N MET A 76 -5.96 7.94 -5.93
CA MET A 76 -6.65 6.69 -6.29
C MET A 76 -8.07 6.63 -5.74
N ALA A 77 -8.35 7.20 -4.57
CA ALA A 77 -9.70 7.21 -3.99
C ALA A 77 -10.73 7.99 -4.84
N GLY A 78 -10.28 8.84 -5.77
CA GLY A 78 -11.15 9.52 -6.74
C GLY A 78 -11.55 8.67 -7.95
N ASP A 79 -10.98 7.47 -8.10
CA ASP A 79 -11.20 6.58 -9.23
C ASP A 79 -11.85 5.26 -8.74
N PRO A 80 -13.14 5.01 -9.07
CA PRO A 80 -13.84 3.81 -8.61
C PRO A 80 -13.29 2.50 -9.20
N SER A 81 -12.46 2.57 -10.25
CA SER A 81 -11.79 1.41 -10.86
C SER A 81 -10.42 1.10 -10.25
N SER A 82 -9.95 1.92 -9.31
CA SER A 82 -8.66 1.75 -8.66
C SER A 82 -8.74 0.81 -7.46
N GLN A 83 -7.83 -0.16 -7.41
CA GLN A 83 -7.65 -1.09 -6.31
C GLN A 83 -6.24 -0.97 -5.77
N CYS A 84 -6.08 -1.10 -4.45
CA CYS A 84 -4.75 -1.12 -3.86
C CYS A 84 -4.60 -2.10 -2.70
N ALA A 85 -3.36 -2.54 -2.52
CA ALA A 85 -2.87 -3.19 -1.31
C ALA A 85 -1.66 -2.41 -0.77
N VAL A 86 -1.43 -2.52 0.54
CA VAL A 86 -0.27 -1.92 1.21
C VAL A 86 0.41 -2.98 2.05
N TRP A 87 1.69 -3.16 1.79
CA TRP A 87 2.59 -4.05 2.50
C TRP A 87 3.70 -3.22 3.16
N LEU A 88 4.08 -3.62 4.36
CA LEU A 88 5.23 -3.08 5.11
C LEU A 88 6.27 -4.18 5.30
N PHE A 89 7.53 -3.78 5.45
CA PHE A 89 8.56 -4.67 5.97
C PHE A 89 9.53 -3.96 6.91
N GLY A 90 10.07 -4.71 7.87
CA GLY A 90 11.08 -4.24 8.81
C GLY A 90 10.59 -3.18 9.79
N HIS A 91 9.34 -3.23 10.24
CA HIS A 91 8.74 -2.21 11.13
C HIS A 91 8.41 -2.71 12.54
N ARG A 92 8.27 -4.03 12.76
CA ARG A 92 7.85 -4.60 14.06
C ARG A 92 9.02 -5.08 14.90
N LEU A 93 10.04 -5.66 14.26
CA LEU A 93 11.13 -6.37 14.93
C LEU A 93 12.51 -5.90 14.48
N ALA A 94 13.46 -5.85 15.39
CA ALA A 94 14.87 -5.57 15.12
C ALA A 94 15.77 -6.40 16.02
N TRP A 95 17.03 -6.58 15.61
CA TRP A 95 18.07 -7.05 16.51
C TRP A 95 18.62 -5.90 17.35
N GLY A 96 18.86 -6.16 18.63
CA GLY A 96 19.66 -5.32 19.50
C GLY A 96 21.11 -5.23 19.04
N GLU A 97 21.88 -4.35 19.66
CA GLU A 97 23.31 -4.20 19.36
C GLU A 97 24.14 -5.07 20.32
N GLY A 98 25.26 -5.63 19.85
CA GLY A 98 26.20 -6.43 20.66
C GLY A 98 26.46 -7.85 20.14
N ASP A 99 27.31 -8.60 20.84
CA ASP A 99 27.76 -9.95 20.44
C ASP A 99 26.67 -11.04 20.60
N GLN A 100 25.65 -10.77 21.42
CA GLN A 100 24.47 -11.61 21.60
C GLN A 100 23.22 -10.73 21.52
N PRO A 101 22.80 -10.35 20.31
CA PRO A 101 21.73 -9.39 20.12
C PRO A 101 20.39 -9.99 20.56
N GLU A 102 19.66 -9.27 21.41
CA GLU A 102 18.29 -9.60 21.79
C GLU A 102 17.28 -9.16 20.72
N LEU A 103 16.08 -9.74 20.74
CA LEU A 103 14.99 -9.32 19.86
C LEU A 103 14.30 -8.08 20.44
N LEU A 104 14.23 -7.01 19.65
CA LEU A 104 13.60 -5.75 20.02
C LEU A 104 12.26 -5.56 19.29
N GLU A 105 11.20 -5.29 20.05
CA GLU A 105 9.85 -5.07 19.54
C GLU A 105 9.48 -3.57 19.49
N GLN A 106 8.75 -3.16 18.47
CA GLN A 106 8.15 -1.83 18.39
C GLN A 106 6.82 -1.78 19.17
N ALA A 107 6.89 -1.86 20.51
CA ALA A 107 5.73 -1.98 21.41
C ALA A 107 4.58 -0.99 21.09
N ALA A 108 4.92 0.29 20.86
CA ALA A 108 3.92 1.32 20.54
C ALA A 108 3.12 1.03 19.24
N TYR A 109 3.76 0.43 18.23
CA TYR A 109 3.09 0.02 17.01
C TYR A 109 2.20 -1.19 17.25
N LEU A 110 2.68 -2.17 18.02
CA LEU A 110 1.95 -3.40 18.33
C LEU A 110 0.70 -3.11 19.15
N ASP A 111 0.80 -2.21 20.12
CA ASP A 111 -0.33 -1.70 20.90
C ASP A 111 -1.36 -1.01 20.00
N ALA A 112 -0.91 -0.19 19.05
CA ALA A 112 -1.78 0.56 18.15
C ALA A 112 -2.46 -0.32 17.08
N THR A 113 -1.88 -1.47 16.74
CA THR A 113 -2.33 -2.32 15.62
C THR A 113 -2.90 -3.68 16.03
N LEU A 114 -2.94 -3.98 17.35
CA LEU A 114 -3.33 -5.28 17.91
C LEU A 114 -2.42 -6.44 17.43
N GLY A 115 -1.14 -6.14 17.20
CA GLY A 115 -0.19 -6.97 16.45
C GLY A 115 0.47 -8.13 17.22
N TYR A 116 0.32 -8.23 18.55
CA TYR A 116 1.06 -9.21 19.36
C TYR A 116 0.84 -10.68 18.95
N GLY A 117 -0.35 -11.03 18.47
CA GLY A 117 -0.64 -12.40 18.04
C GLY A 117 0.16 -12.88 16.82
N VAL A 118 0.73 -11.95 16.04
CA VAL A 118 1.41 -12.21 14.76
C VAL A 118 2.93 -12.35 14.93
N LEU A 119 3.47 -12.08 16.13
CA LEU A 119 4.93 -12.08 16.37
C LEU A 119 5.51 -13.41 16.84
N LYS A 120 4.67 -14.39 17.18
CA LYS A 120 5.17 -15.67 17.66
C LYS A 120 6.03 -16.34 16.57
N ASP A 121 7.29 -16.62 16.92
CA ASP A 121 8.31 -17.21 16.03
C ASP A 121 8.69 -16.34 14.82
N LEU A 122 8.29 -15.06 14.80
CA LEU A 122 8.69 -14.11 13.75
C LEU A 122 10.09 -13.56 14.05
N LEU A 123 10.96 -13.56 13.04
CA LEU A 123 12.30 -12.96 13.12
C LEU A 123 12.36 -11.64 12.34
N PRO A 124 13.31 -10.73 12.64
CA PRO A 124 13.47 -9.47 11.89
C PRO A 124 13.65 -9.70 10.37
N GLY A 125 14.35 -10.77 9.99
CA GLY A 125 14.55 -11.17 8.59
C GLY A 125 13.31 -11.73 7.87
N ASP A 126 12.20 -11.91 8.60
CA ASP A 126 10.91 -12.37 8.09
C ASP A 126 9.79 -11.34 8.30
N ASP A 127 10.13 -10.15 8.83
CA ASP A 127 9.18 -9.13 9.23
C ASP A 127 8.51 -8.45 8.02
N VAL A 128 7.39 -9.03 7.59
CA VAL A 128 6.53 -8.53 6.50
C VAL A 128 5.06 -8.55 6.96
N GLU A 129 4.33 -7.47 6.69
CA GLU A 129 2.92 -7.33 7.08
C GLU A 129 2.06 -6.77 5.94
N GLN A 130 0.88 -7.37 5.72
CA GLN A 130 -0.15 -6.76 4.89
C GLN A 130 -0.98 -5.78 5.72
N LEU A 131 -0.70 -4.49 5.58
CA LEU A 131 -1.40 -3.45 6.31
C LEU A 131 -2.80 -3.17 5.75
N LEU A 132 -2.92 -3.29 4.42
CA LEU A 132 -4.17 -3.13 3.69
C LEU A 132 -4.27 -4.24 2.61
N PRO A 133 -5.30 -5.10 2.62
CA PRO A 133 -5.49 -6.11 1.59
C PRO A 133 -5.88 -5.51 0.25
N LEU A 134 -5.65 -6.24 -0.85
CA LEU A 134 -6.04 -5.78 -2.19
C LEU A 134 -7.57 -5.63 -2.29
N ALA A 135 -8.03 -4.40 -2.51
CA ALA A 135 -9.44 -4.10 -2.75
C ALA A 135 -9.62 -2.66 -3.25
N PRO A 136 -10.84 -2.25 -3.67
CA PRO A 136 -11.12 -0.88 -4.10
C PRO A 136 -10.70 0.18 -3.08
N VAL A 137 -10.13 1.29 -3.57
CA VAL A 137 -9.71 2.40 -2.70
C VAL A 137 -10.92 3.25 -2.34
N THR A 138 -11.25 3.30 -1.04
CA THR A 138 -12.36 4.13 -0.53
C THR A 138 -11.88 5.02 0.60
N THR A 139 -12.54 6.17 0.78
CA THR A 139 -12.25 7.11 1.87
C THR A 139 -12.31 6.45 3.25
N ALA A 140 -13.28 5.54 3.46
CA ALA A 140 -13.41 4.78 4.69
C ALA A 140 -12.21 3.85 4.95
N ARG A 141 -11.64 3.24 3.91
CA ARG A 141 -10.43 2.41 4.04
C ARG A 141 -9.19 3.26 4.30
N LEU A 142 -9.06 4.40 3.62
CA LEU A 142 -7.96 5.35 3.87
C LEU A 142 -7.99 5.90 5.29
N ALA A 143 -9.17 6.22 5.82
CA ALA A 143 -9.34 6.68 7.19
C ALA A 143 -8.90 5.62 8.22
N LYS A 144 -9.12 4.33 7.94
CA LYS A 144 -8.64 3.21 8.79
C LYS A 144 -7.14 2.95 8.65
N LEU A 145 -6.56 3.22 7.47
CA LEU A 145 -5.14 3.00 7.19
C LEU A 145 -4.26 4.10 7.79
N ALA A 146 -4.71 5.36 7.74
CA ALA A 146 -3.96 6.53 8.20
C ALA A 146 -3.34 6.40 9.61
N PRO A 147 -4.09 6.00 10.67
CA PRO A 147 -3.49 5.86 11.99
C PRO A 147 -2.46 4.72 12.06
N LYS A 148 -2.63 3.65 11.26
CA LYS A 148 -1.65 2.57 11.19
C LYS A 148 -0.35 3.02 10.56
N LEU A 149 -0.42 3.73 9.42
CA LEU A 149 0.76 4.30 8.76
C LEU A 149 1.48 5.32 9.66
N ALA A 150 0.72 6.15 10.39
CA ALA A 150 1.29 7.13 11.32
C ALA A 150 2.03 6.51 12.52
N ALA A 151 1.71 5.25 12.87
CA ALA A 151 2.38 4.53 13.95
C ALA A 151 3.70 3.86 13.52
N VAL A 152 3.93 3.70 12.22
CA VAL A 152 5.12 3.04 11.68
C VAL A 152 6.37 3.87 11.96
N LYS A 153 7.43 3.23 12.43
CA LYS A 153 8.77 3.84 12.51
C LYS A 153 9.80 3.00 11.78
N ALA A 154 10.88 3.66 11.38
CA ALA A 154 12.05 2.99 10.84
C ALA A 154 12.71 2.15 11.95
N TRP A 155 12.82 0.83 11.75
CA TRP A 155 13.15 -0.08 12.85
C TRP A 155 14.09 -1.22 12.49
N GLY A 156 13.61 -2.15 11.65
CA GLY A 156 14.15 -3.48 11.48
C GLY A 156 15.03 -3.68 10.25
N GLU A 157 15.06 -4.92 9.79
CA GLU A 157 15.86 -5.37 8.65
C GLU A 157 15.15 -5.15 7.30
N ILE A 158 15.78 -5.60 6.21
CA ILE A 158 15.33 -5.40 4.84
C ILE A 158 14.98 -6.75 4.19
N PRO A 159 13.87 -7.42 4.57
CA PRO A 159 13.43 -8.65 3.92
C PRO A 159 12.68 -8.35 2.60
N LEU A 160 13.28 -7.54 1.71
CA LEU A 160 12.65 -7.08 0.48
C LEU A 160 12.23 -8.23 -0.44
N TYR A 161 13.02 -9.31 -0.51
CA TYR A 161 12.69 -10.48 -1.31
C TYR A 161 11.35 -11.09 -0.86
N LEU A 162 11.15 -11.23 0.46
CA LEU A 162 9.95 -11.80 1.04
C LEU A 162 8.76 -10.85 0.85
N ALA A 163 8.95 -9.56 1.08
CA ALA A 163 7.93 -8.55 0.85
C ALA A 163 7.43 -8.57 -0.60
N MET A 164 8.35 -8.77 -1.56
CA MET A 164 8.00 -8.85 -2.97
C MET A 164 7.24 -10.12 -3.32
N LEU A 165 7.66 -11.29 -2.80
CA LEU A 165 6.93 -12.55 -2.98
C LEU A 165 5.50 -12.43 -2.43
N ARG A 166 5.33 -11.94 -1.20
CA ARG A 166 4.02 -11.76 -0.58
C ARG A 166 3.14 -10.76 -1.33
N ALA A 167 3.71 -9.66 -1.81
CA ALA A 167 3.01 -8.68 -2.62
C ALA A 167 2.51 -9.28 -3.95
N LEU A 168 3.34 -10.05 -4.65
CA LEU A 168 2.96 -10.72 -5.90
C LEU A 168 1.89 -11.79 -5.67
N ASP A 169 2.04 -12.62 -4.63
CA ASP A 169 1.03 -13.63 -4.27
C ASP A 169 -0.34 -12.98 -4.04
N SER A 170 -0.35 -11.79 -3.43
CA SER A 170 -1.57 -11.01 -3.17
C SER A 170 -2.22 -10.39 -4.40
N ILE A 171 -1.62 -10.51 -5.60
CA ILE A 171 -2.22 -10.08 -6.86
C ILE A 171 -2.80 -11.28 -7.61
N PHE A 172 -2.10 -12.42 -7.60
CA PHE A 172 -2.42 -13.56 -8.46
C PHE A 172 -3.35 -14.61 -7.83
N PHE A 173 -3.49 -14.63 -6.50
CA PHE A 173 -4.27 -15.65 -5.79
C PHE A 173 -5.52 -15.11 -5.07
N PHE A 174 -6.09 -14.00 -5.57
CA PHE A 174 -7.42 -13.50 -5.18
C PHE A 174 -8.51 -13.91 -6.18
#